data_AF-W0Z984-F1
#
_entry.id   AF-W0Z984-F1
#
_cell.length_a   1.000
_cell.length_b   1.000
_cell.length_c   1.000
_cell.angle_alpha   90.00
_cell.angle_beta   90.00
_cell.angle_gamma   90.00
#
_symmetry.space_group_name_H-M   'P 1'
#
loop_
_entity.id
_entity.type
_entity.pdbx_description
1 polymer ?
#
loop_
_entity_poly.entity_id
_entity_poly.type
_entity_poly.pdbx_seq_one_letter_code
_entity_poly.pdbx_strand_id
1 'polypeptide(L)' 'MTIGRVALEDGTSVAGFLAEPVAFEGAPDISAHGGWMAYLRRDQSAE' A
#
# COMPACT_ATOMS: atom_id res chain seq x y z
N MET A 1 2.92 10.58 -7.17
CA MET A 1 1.74 10.26 -6.34
C MET A 1 0.51 10.77 -7.07
N THR A 2 -0.49 9.92 -7.29
CA THR A 2 -1.70 10.28 -8.03
C THR A 2 -2.96 9.78 -7.33
N ILE A 3 -4.11 10.33 -7.71
CA ILE A 3 -5.43 9.87 -7.28
C ILE A 3 -6.10 9.20 -8.48
N GLY A 4 -6.55 7.97 -8.29
CA GLY A 4 -7.27 7.20 -9.30
C GLY A 4 -8.34 6.30 -8.69
N ARG A 5 -8.91 5.41 -9.49
CA ARG A 5 -9.93 4.47 -9.00
C ARG A 5 -9.29 3.23 -8.40
N VAL A 6 -9.79 2.82 -7.23
CA VAL A 6 -9.46 1.56 -6.56
C VAL A 6 -10.71 0.71 -6.46
N ALA A 7 -10.59 -0.59 -6.65
CA ALA A 7 -11.67 -1.55 -6.43
C ALA A 7 -11.63 -2.05 -4.99
N LEU A 8 -12.77 -2.05 -4.33
CA LEU A 8 -12.95 -2.62 -2.98
C LEU A 8 -13.50 -4.05 -3.07
N GLU A 9 -13.38 -4.80 -1.98
CA GLU A 9 -13.83 -6.19 -1.89
C GLU A 9 -15.34 -6.35 -2.17
N ASP A 10 -16.14 -5.35 -1.79
CA ASP A 10 -17.59 -5.31 -2.05
C ASP A 10 -17.94 -5.04 -3.53
N GLY A 11 -16.94 -4.94 -4.41
CA GLY A 11 -17.09 -4.68 -5.85
C GLY A 11 -17.28 -3.21 -6.20
N THR A 12 -17.30 -2.31 -5.22
CA THR A 12 -17.41 -0.87 -5.47
C THR A 12 -16.08 -0.28 -5.95
N SER A 13 -16.16 0.88 -6.62
CA SER A 13 -14.99 1.62 -7.07
C SER A 13 -15.01 3.03 -6.50
N VAL A 14 -13.93 3.40 -5.79
CA VAL A 14 -13.79 4.69 -5.10
C VAL A 14 -12.50 5.40 -5.52
N ALA A 15 -12.42 6.70 -5.26
CA ALA A 15 -11.15 7.43 -5.40
C ALA A 15 -10.16 6.96 -4.32
N GLY A 16 -8.92 6.68 -4.72
CA GLY A 16 -7.85 6.22 -3.83
C GLY A 16 -6.47 6.64 -4.32
N PHE A 17 -5.46 6.43 -3.45
CA PHE A 17 -4.08 6.74 -3.75
C PHE A 17 -3.46 5.67 -4.65
N LEU A 18 -2.76 6.11 -5.69
CA LEU A 18 -1.97 5.25 -6.57
C LEU A 18 -0.54 5.82 -6.70
N ALA A 19 0.39 4.94 -7.07
CA ALA A 19 1.76 5.30 -7.37
C ALA A 19 2.13 4.81 -8.78
N GLU A 20 2.95 5.59 -9.47
CA GLU A 20 3.48 5.22 -10.78
C GLU A 20 4.53 4.11 -10.61
N PRO A 21 4.73 3.24 -11.62
CA PRO A 21 5.66 2.11 -11.52
C PRO A 21 7.08 2.47 -11.07
N VAL A 22 7.60 3.62 -11.52
CA VAL A 22 8.93 4.13 -11.16
C VAL A 22 9.10 4.36 -9.65
N ALA A 23 8.01 4.60 -8.90
CA ALA A 23 8.07 4.80 -7.46
C ALA A 23 8.39 3.50 -6.68
N PHE A 24 8.31 2.34 -7.34
CA PHE A 24 8.60 1.04 -6.73
C PHE A 24 10.02 0.55 -7.02
N GLU A 25 10.81 1.24 -7.84
CA GLU A 25 12.19 0.85 -8.13
C GLU A 25 13.05 0.91 -6.86
N GLY A 26 13.58 -0.25 -6.45
CA GLY A 26 14.37 -0.40 -5.22
C GLY A 26 13.56 -0.32 -3.92
N ALA A 27 12.24 -0.14 -3.99
CA ALA A 27 11.36 -0.15 -2.83
C ALA A 27 11.08 -1.60 -2.37
N PRO A 28 11.00 -1.86 -1.06
CA PRO A 28 10.62 -3.17 -0.55
C PRO A 28 9.15 -3.48 -0.88
N ASP A 29 8.88 -4.72 -1.31
CA ASP A 29 7.50 -5.21 -1.41
C ASP A 29 6.99 -5.55 -0.01
N ILE A 30 5.90 -4.87 0.39
CA ILE A 30 5.28 -5.02 1.70
C ILE A 30 3.93 -5.75 1.64
N SER A 31 3.56 -6.29 0.48
CA SER A 31 2.23 -6.88 0.24
C SER A 31 1.89 -8.00 1.23
N ALA A 32 2.89 -8.77 1.67
CA ALA A 32 2.72 -9.85 2.66
C ALA A 32 2.25 -9.35 4.05
N HIS A 33 2.41 -8.06 4.37
CA HIS A 33 1.97 -7.50 5.64
C HIS A 33 0.46 -7.20 5.68
N GLY A 34 -0.23 -7.20 4.53
CA GLY A 34 -1.67 -6.92 4.46
C GLY A 34 -2.05 -5.47 4.78
N GLY A 35 -1.07 -4.56 4.88
CA GLY A 35 -1.34 -3.13 5.04
C GLY A 35 -0.16 -2.35 5.62
N TRP A 36 -0.14 -1.04 5.35
CA TRP A 36 0.92 -0.13 5.80
C TRP A 36 1.11 -0.12 7.32
N MET A 37 0.01 -0.10 8.08
CA MET A 37 0.07 -0.11 9.53
C MET A 37 0.65 -1.41 10.11
N ALA A 38 0.40 -2.56 9.46
CA ALA A 38 1.00 -3.82 9.88
C ALA A 38 2.50 -3.87 9.56
N TYR A 39 2.90 -3.33 8.41
CA TYR A 39 4.31 -3.13 8.06
C TYR A 39 5.02 -2.25 9.10
N LEU A 40 4.46 -1.09 9.48
CA LEU A 40 5.09 -0.19 10.46
C LEU A 40 5.23 -0.81 11.86
N ARG A 41 4.27 -1.64 12.29
CA ARG A 41 4.34 -2.31 13.60
C ARG A 41 5.39 -3.42 13.67
N ARG A 42 5.82 -3.97 12.54
CA ARG A 42 6.86 -5.02 12.50
C ARG A 42 8.19 -4.52 13.10
N ASP A 43 8.51 -3.25 12.85
CA ASP A 43 9.76 -2.63 13.27
C ASP A 43 9.68 -2.14 14.73
N GLN A 44 8.48 -1.84 15.25
CA GLN A 44 8.25 -1.51 16.67
C GLN A 44 8.42 -2.70 17.62
N SER A 45 8.60 -3.91 17.11
CA SER A 45 8.88 -5.09 17.93
C SER A 45 10.36 -5.21 18.31
N ALA A 46 11.22 -4.30 17.81
CA ALA A 46 12.66 -4.28 18.04
C ALA A 46 13.14 -3.11 18.91
N GLU A 47 12.23 -2.35 19.54
CA GLU A 47 12.52 -1.34 20.57
C GLU A 47 12.04 -1.78 21.96
#